data_AF-A0A838RMC7-F1
#
_entry.id   AF-A0A838RMC7-F1
#
_cell.length_a   1.000
_cell.length_b   1.000
_cell.length_c   1.000
_cell.angle_alpha   90.00
_cell.angle_beta   90.00
_cell.angle_gamma   90.00
#
_symmetry.space_group_name_H-M   'P 1'
#
loop_
_entity.id
_entity.type
_entity.pdbx_description
1 polymer ?
#
loop_
_entity_poly.entity_id
_entity_poly.type
_entity_poly.pdbx_seq_one_letter_code
_entity_poly.pdbx_strand_id
1 'polypeptide(L)'
;MREGSPPSRLSRLKQLLTWPFILLILFFWWQSVRELALGATLARARGNEGFLGMALFCAWLYLLGQAVVWRAITSALATPIPWRQGMRAWMLSNLARYLPGSVWHLVGRVYLTQQAGGSRTNGVLGVLLEQGLQLLSALLLVALTLPFWPSESPVRAQSWLLLLIPVGLVGIHPRLFFPLMNRALALLGREPLPAALRYRQMLGYLLSYLGVH
;
A
#
# COMPACT_ATOMS: atom_id res chain seq x y z
N MET A 1 -13.75 -29.25 33.21
CA MET A 1 -14.46 -29.02 31.93
C MET A 1 -15.10 -27.64 32.04
N ARG A 2 -14.60 -26.62 31.33
CA ARG A 2 -15.11 -25.23 31.42
C ARG A 2 -16.10 -25.01 30.29
N GLU A 3 -17.38 -24.85 30.65
CA GLU A 3 -18.47 -24.52 29.74
C GLU A 3 -18.22 -23.17 29.06
N GLY A 4 -18.36 -23.16 27.74
CA GLY A 4 -18.25 -21.96 26.91
C GLY A 4 -19.40 -21.01 27.17
N SER A 5 -19.06 -19.77 27.53
CA SER A 5 -20.01 -18.67 27.69
C SER A 5 -20.80 -18.47 26.39
N PRO A 6 -22.13 -18.24 26.44
CA PRO A 6 -22.92 -18.02 25.24
C PRO A 6 -22.43 -16.77 24.48
N PRO A 7 -22.36 -16.81 23.13
CA PRO A 7 -21.88 -15.68 22.35
C PRO A 7 -22.74 -14.44 22.59
N SER A 8 -22.11 -13.34 23.00
CA SER A 8 -22.76 -12.05 23.28
C SER A 8 -23.53 -11.54 22.05
N ARG A 9 -24.64 -10.82 22.25
CA ARG A 9 -25.51 -10.32 21.15
C ARG A 9 -24.74 -9.52 20.07
N LEU A 10 -23.65 -8.88 20.46
CA LEU A 10 -22.74 -8.14 19.59
C LEU A 10 -21.98 -9.03 18.58
N SER A 11 -21.65 -10.28 18.92
CA SER A 11 -20.95 -11.18 18.00
C SER A 11 -21.88 -11.76 16.94
N ARG A 12 -23.14 -12.05 17.30
CA ARG A 12 -24.18 -12.48 16.34
C ARG A 12 -24.56 -11.36 15.37
N LEU A 13 -24.66 -10.11 15.84
CA LEU A 13 -24.95 -8.95 15.01
C LEU A 13 -23.80 -8.65 14.02
N LYS A 14 -22.55 -8.74 14.49
CA LYS A 14 -21.38 -8.64 13.59
C LYS A 14 -21.38 -9.76 12.56
N GLN A 15 -21.65 -11.01 12.94
CA GLN A 15 -21.76 -12.12 11.98
C GLN A 15 -22.87 -11.89 10.94
N LEU A 16 -24.05 -11.44 11.36
CA LEU A 16 -25.18 -11.13 10.47
C LEU A 16 -24.86 -10.01 9.48
N LEU A 17 -23.98 -9.06 9.82
CA LEU A 17 -23.52 -8.00 8.92
C LEU A 17 -22.37 -8.46 8.01
N THR A 18 -21.50 -9.36 8.48
CA THR A 18 -20.34 -9.85 7.72
C THR A 18 -20.74 -10.77 6.56
N TRP A 19 -21.73 -11.64 6.74
CA TRP A 19 -22.20 -12.56 5.68
C TRP A 19 -22.72 -11.87 4.40
N PRO A 20 -23.64 -10.89 4.45
CA PRO A 20 -24.09 -10.19 3.25
C PRO A 20 -22.96 -9.40 2.59
N PHE A 21 -22.01 -8.87 3.37
CA PHE A 21 -20.81 -8.21 2.82
C PHE A 21 -19.90 -9.19 2.07
N ILE A 22 -19.68 -10.39 2.62
CA ILE A 22 -18.94 -11.46 1.94
C ILE A 22 -19.68 -11.88 0.66
N LEU A 23 -21.00 -12.06 0.71
CA LEU A 23 -21.81 -12.41 -0.46
C LEU A 23 -21.76 -11.32 -1.54
N LEU A 24 -21.76 -10.04 -1.15
CA LEU A 24 -21.59 -8.92 -2.06
C LEU A 24 -20.21 -8.95 -2.73
N ILE A 25 -19.13 -9.19 -1.97
CA ILE A 25 -17.77 -9.33 -2.52
C ILE A 25 -17.72 -10.51 -3.49
N LEU A 26 -18.27 -11.66 -3.12
CA LEU A 26 -18.31 -12.86 -3.96
C LEU A 26 -19.15 -12.64 -5.22
N PHE A 27 -20.25 -11.89 -5.13
CA PHE A 27 -21.09 -11.52 -6.27
C PHE A 27 -20.34 -10.62 -7.25
N PHE A 28 -19.68 -9.56 -6.75
CA PHE A 28 -18.85 -8.68 -7.59
C PHE A 28 -17.65 -9.44 -8.19
N TRP A 29 -17.02 -10.33 -7.42
CA TRP A 29 -15.96 -11.20 -7.92
C TRP A 29 -16.47 -12.12 -9.03
N TRP A 30 -17.60 -12.77 -8.82
CA TRP A 30 -18.23 -13.63 -9.81
C TRP A 30 -18.58 -12.86 -11.09
N GLN A 31 -19.15 -11.66 -10.95
CA GLN A 31 -19.45 -10.82 -12.10
C GLN A 31 -18.18 -10.40 -12.84
N SER A 32 -17.14 -9.97 -12.12
CA SER A 32 -15.85 -9.59 -12.71
C SER A 32 -15.18 -10.77 -13.43
N VAL A 33 -15.24 -11.98 -12.85
CA VAL A 33 -14.72 -13.20 -13.48
C VAL A 33 -15.55 -13.62 -14.69
N ARG A 34 -16.87 -13.40 -14.68
CA ARG A 34 -17.73 -13.68 -15.84
C ARG A 34 -17.47 -12.72 -17.01
N GLU A 35 -17.18 -11.46 -16.70
CA GLU A 35 -16.80 -10.45 -17.70
C GLU A 35 -15.36 -10.63 -18.17
N LEU A 36 -14.49 -11.13 -17.29
CA LEU A 36 -13.17 -11.61 -17.64
C LEU A 36 -13.35 -12.90 -18.45
N ALA A 37 -13.53 -12.76 -19.76
CA ALA A 37 -13.60 -13.88 -20.70
C ALA A 37 -12.25 -14.63 -20.73
N LEU A 38 -11.93 -15.37 -19.66
CA LEU A 38 -10.67 -16.04 -19.40
C LEU A 38 -10.28 -16.95 -20.58
N GLY A 39 -11.27 -17.55 -21.25
CA GLY A 39 -11.05 -18.31 -22.48
C GLY A 39 -10.54 -17.46 -23.66
N ALA A 40 -11.06 -16.24 -23.85
CA ALA A 40 -10.61 -15.32 -24.91
C ALA A 40 -9.28 -14.64 -24.58
N THR A 41 -9.02 -14.31 -23.31
CA THR A 41 -7.73 -13.77 -22.86
C THR A 41 -6.63 -14.83 -22.91
N LEU A 42 -6.89 -16.06 -22.47
CA LEU A 42 -5.94 -17.17 -22.56
C LEU A 42 -5.73 -17.65 -24.01
N ALA A 43 -6.75 -17.60 -24.86
CA ALA A 43 -6.60 -17.87 -26.29
C ALA A 43 -5.77 -16.79 -27.01
N ARG A 44 -5.92 -15.51 -26.66
CA ARG A 44 -5.04 -14.42 -27.12
C ARG A 44 -3.62 -14.54 -26.57
N ALA A 45 -3.46 -15.01 -25.33
CA ALA A 45 -2.15 -15.17 -24.70
C ALA A 45 -1.38 -16.39 -25.23
N ARG A 46 -2.08 -17.46 -25.65
CA ARG A 46 -1.49 -18.67 -26.27
C ARG A 46 -0.72 -18.40 -27.57
N GLY A 47 -0.95 -17.28 -28.24
CA GLY A 47 -0.17 -16.87 -29.42
C GLY A 47 1.02 -15.96 -29.12
N ASN A 48 1.26 -15.61 -27.85
CA ASN A 48 2.15 -14.51 -27.48
C ASN A 48 2.88 -14.78 -26.14
N GLU A 49 3.53 -15.94 -26.05
CA GLU A 49 4.27 -16.40 -24.86
C GLU A 49 5.33 -15.38 -24.40
N GLY A 50 5.91 -14.62 -25.34
CA GLY A 50 6.85 -13.54 -25.04
C GLY A 50 6.23 -12.37 -24.25
N PHE A 51 4.96 -12.03 -24.49
CA PHE A 51 4.28 -10.96 -23.75
C PHE A 51 3.92 -11.40 -22.33
N LEU A 52 3.57 -12.67 -22.15
CA LEU A 52 3.38 -13.26 -20.82
C LEU A 52 4.67 -13.21 -20.01
N GLY A 53 5.79 -13.62 -20.61
CA GLY A 53 7.12 -13.53 -19.99
C GLY A 53 7.50 -12.10 -19.63
N MET A 54 7.28 -11.16 -20.55
CA MET A 54 7.54 -9.73 -20.32
C MET A 54 6.67 -9.16 -19.20
N ALA A 55 5.37 -9.46 -19.19
CA ALA A 55 4.46 -8.98 -18.16
C ALA A 55 4.85 -9.50 -16.77
N LEU A 56 5.18 -10.79 -16.65
CA LEU A 56 5.67 -11.38 -15.41
C LEU A 56 7.00 -10.76 -14.97
N PHE A 57 7.90 -10.50 -15.91
CA PHE A 57 9.18 -9.85 -15.63
C PHE A 57 9.00 -8.41 -15.15
N CYS A 58 8.17 -7.61 -15.81
CA CYS A 58 7.82 -6.26 -15.36
C CYS A 58 7.16 -6.27 -13.98
N ALA A 59 6.22 -7.19 -13.72
CA ALA A 59 5.60 -7.34 -12.41
C ALA A 59 6.65 -7.70 -11.33
N TRP A 60 7.61 -8.56 -11.66
CA TRP A 60 8.69 -8.92 -10.75
C TRP A 60 9.61 -7.74 -10.44
N LEU A 61 10.01 -6.97 -11.47
CA LEU A 61 10.79 -5.73 -11.29
C LEU A 61 10.05 -4.70 -10.45
N TYR A 62 8.75 -4.54 -10.66
CA TYR A 62 7.91 -3.67 -9.84
C TYR A 62 7.95 -4.06 -8.35
N LEU A 63 7.73 -5.35 -8.04
CA LEU A 63 7.77 -5.85 -6.67
C LEU A 63 9.14 -5.67 -6.03
N LEU A 64 10.23 -5.88 -6.78
CA LEU A 64 11.58 -5.65 -6.29
C LEU A 64 11.82 -4.18 -6.00
N GLY A 65 11.50 -3.28 -6.93
CA GLY A 65 11.67 -1.84 -6.79
C GLY A 65 10.98 -1.32 -5.53
N GLN A 66 9.72 -1.72 -5.32
CA GLN A 66 8.96 -1.34 -4.12
C GLN A 66 9.64 -1.81 -2.82
N ALA A 67 10.17 -3.03 -2.79
CA ALA A 67 10.88 -3.56 -1.64
C ALA A 67 12.24 -2.87 -1.38
N VAL A 68 12.92 -2.40 -2.44
CA VAL A 68 14.13 -1.56 -2.31
C VAL A 68 13.79 -0.23 -1.64
N VAL A 69 12.74 0.45 -2.11
CA VAL A 69 12.33 1.75 -1.55
C VAL A 69 11.92 1.60 -0.09
N TRP A 70 11.20 0.53 0.26
CA TRP A 70 10.88 0.19 1.65
C TRP A 70 12.11 0.03 2.53
N ARG A 71 13.15 -0.66 2.08
CA ARG A 71 14.39 -0.76 2.85
C ARG A 71 15.03 0.61 3.05
N ALA A 72 15.04 1.44 2.01
CA ALA A 72 15.63 2.77 2.11
C ALA A 72 14.90 3.63 3.16
N ILE A 73 13.56 3.56 3.21
CA ILE A 73 12.72 4.21 4.22
C ILE A 73 13.02 3.71 5.62
N THR A 74 13.02 2.38 5.83
CA THR A 74 13.26 1.77 7.15
C THR A 74 14.68 2.03 7.66
N SER A 75 15.66 2.06 6.76
CA SER A 75 17.06 2.37 7.09
C SER A 75 17.22 3.82 7.53
N ALA A 76 16.46 4.75 6.94
CA ALA A 76 16.46 6.16 7.31
C ALA A 76 15.65 6.46 8.60
N LEU A 77 14.71 5.59 8.97
CA LEU A 77 13.97 5.62 10.24
C LEU A 77 14.72 4.92 11.41
N ALA A 78 16.05 4.81 11.31
CA ALA A 78 16.97 4.36 12.37
C ALA A 78 16.87 2.88 12.80
N THR A 79 16.58 1.96 11.87
CA THR A 79 17.03 0.56 12.03
C THR A 79 17.55 0.01 10.71
N PRO A 80 18.87 -0.23 10.55
CA PRO A 80 19.40 -0.84 9.35
C PRO A 80 18.99 -2.32 9.29
N ILE A 81 17.79 -2.56 8.78
CA ILE A 81 17.27 -3.91 8.58
C ILE A 81 18.13 -4.60 7.49
N PRO A 82 18.59 -5.84 7.71
CA PRO A 82 19.29 -6.62 6.69
C PRO A 82 18.45 -6.73 5.41
N TRP A 83 19.07 -6.60 4.24
CA TRP A 83 18.37 -6.59 2.93
C TRP A 83 17.32 -7.71 2.81
N ARG A 84 17.72 -8.95 3.13
CA ARG A 84 16.86 -10.13 3.05
C ARG A 84 15.64 -10.03 3.96
N GLN A 85 15.79 -9.50 5.17
CA GLN A 85 14.69 -9.35 6.12
C GLN A 85 13.73 -8.24 5.68
N GLY A 86 14.27 -7.12 5.17
CA GLY A 86 13.46 -6.02 4.63
C GLY A 86 12.61 -6.44 3.43
N MET A 87 13.20 -7.17 2.48
CA MET A 87 12.46 -7.70 1.32
C MET A 87 11.42 -8.74 1.73
N ARG A 88 11.78 -9.67 2.64
CA ARG A 88 10.83 -10.66 3.16
C ARG A 88 9.67 -9.99 3.87
N ALA A 89 9.94 -8.98 4.70
CA ALA A 89 8.91 -8.21 5.37
C ALA A 89 7.96 -7.53 4.37
N TRP A 90 8.50 -6.92 3.32
CA TRP A 90 7.72 -6.28 2.26
C TRP A 90 6.85 -7.29 1.50
N MET A 91 7.44 -8.36 0.98
CA MET A 91 6.74 -9.36 0.15
C MET A 91 5.69 -10.13 0.94
N LEU A 92 6.01 -10.57 2.16
CA LEU A 92 5.08 -11.35 2.98
C LEU A 92 3.90 -10.50 3.44
N SER A 93 4.16 -9.24 3.79
CA SER A 93 3.08 -8.30 4.11
C SER A 93 2.24 -8.02 2.88
N ASN A 94 2.84 -7.84 1.69
CA ASN A 94 2.09 -7.68 0.44
C ASN A 94 1.15 -8.86 0.19
N LEU A 95 1.57 -10.09 0.49
CA LEU A 95 0.69 -11.26 0.43
C LEU A 95 -0.49 -11.16 1.41
N ALA A 96 -0.25 -10.65 2.62
CA ALA A 96 -1.30 -10.43 3.62
C ALA A 96 -2.35 -9.39 3.20
N ARG A 97 -2.12 -8.56 2.17
CA ARG A 97 -3.14 -7.63 1.63
C ARG A 97 -4.32 -8.37 0.98
N TYR A 98 -4.09 -9.60 0.52
CA TYR A 98 -5.10 -10.40 -0.15
C TYR A 98 -5.97 -11.17 0.85
N LEU A 99 -5.68 -11.09 2.15
CA LEU A 99 -6.50 -11.69 3.19
C LEU A 99 -7.69 -10.79 3.54
N PRO A 100 -8.89 -11.36 3.77
CA PRO A 100 -10.05 -10.59 4.22
C PRO A 100 -9.75 -9.92 5.58
N GLY A 101 -9.73 -8.58 5.57
CA GLY A 101 -9.29 -7.74 6.68
C GLY A 101 -8.10 -6.87 6.30
N SER A 102 -8.37 -5.69 5.72
CA SER A 102 -7.37 -4.75 5.15
C SER A 102 -6.25 -4.31 6.11
N VAL A 103 -6.36 -4.63 7.39
CA VAL A 103 -5.35 -4.34 8.43
C VAL A 103 -4.22 -5.37 8.52
N TRP A 104 -4.37 -6.58 7.96
CA TRP A 104 -3.34 -7.64 8.07
C TRP A 104 -2.02 -7.24 7.41
N HIS A 105 -2.08 -6.51 6.30
CA HIS A 105 -0.89 -5.96 5.65
C HIS A 105 -0.12 -5.02 6.58
N LEU A 106 -0.82 -4.10 7.24
CA LEU A 106 -0.24 -3.15 8.20
C LEU A 106 0.35 -3.86 9.42
N VAL A 107 -0.42 -4.76 10.04
CA VAL A 107 0.00 -5.50 11.22
C VAL A 107 1.21 -6.39 10.92
N GLY A 108 1.17 -7.13 9.80
CA GLY A 108 2.27 -7.96 9.33
C GLY A 108 3.53 -7.15 9.10
N ARG A 109 3.40 -5.96 8.48
CA ARG A 109 4.56 -5.09 8.22
C ARG A 109 5.20 -4.59 9.50
N VAL A 110 4.38 -4.11 10.44
CA VAL A 110 4.86 -3.62 11.74
C VAL A 110 5.52 -4.76 12.53
N TYR A 111 4.89 -5.93 12.57
CA TYR A 111 5.41 -7.10 13.28
C TYR A 111 6.74 -7.60 12.71
N LEU A 112 6.86 -7.70 11.38
CA LEU A 112 8.10 -8.14 10.73
C LEU A 112 9.21 -7.09 10.85
N THR A 113 8.86 -5.80 10.92
CA THR A 113 9.81 -4.73 11.23
C THR A 113 10.35 -4.84 12.66
N GLN A 114 9.48 -5.22 13.61
CA GLN A 114 9.90 -5.49 14.99
C GLN A 114 10.81 -6.71 15.10
N GLN A 115 10.48 -7.80 14.41
CA GLN A 115 11.35 -8.99 14.38
C GLN A 115 12.73 -8.70 13.80
N ALA A 116 12.83 -7.73 12.89
CA ALA A 116 14.08 -7.28 12.29
C ALA A 116 14.88 -6.30 13.19
N GLY A 117 14.47 -6.10 14.44
CA GLY A 117 15.14 -5.24 15.42
C GLY A 117 14.61 -3.81 15.50
N GLY A 118 13.60 -3.45 14.70
CA GLY A 118 12.98 -2.12 14.70
C GLY A 118 11.97 -1.90 15.84
N SER A 119 11.65 -0.64 16.13
CA SER A 119 10.55 -0.32 17.05
C SER A 119 9.19 -0.45 16.36
N ARG A 120 8.12 -0.72 17.13
CA ARG A 120 6.74 -0.73 16.61
C ARG A 120 6.38 0.60 15.95
N THR A 121 6.78 1.69 16.59
CA THR A 121 6.57 3.06 16.14
C THR A 121 7.19 3.27 14.77
N ASN A 122 8.44 2.84 14.57
CA ASN A 122 9.13 2.96 13.29
C ASN A 122 8.46 2.12 12.20
N GLY A 123 7.96 0.93 12.54
CA GLY A 123 7.18 0.11 11.61
C GLY A 123 5.89 0.79 11.13
N VAL A 124 5.12 1.39 12.05
CA VAL A 124 3.88 2.12 11.71
C VAL A 124 4.19 3.31 10.80
N LEU A 125 5.23 4.07 11.15
CA LEU A 125 5.62 5.25 10.39
C LEU A 125 6.19 4.94 9.03
N GLY A 126 6.99 3.87 8.92
CA GLY A 126 7.46 3.38 7.64
C GLY A 126 6.30 3.04 6.72
N VAL A 127 5.27 2.35 7.24
CA VAL A 127 4.05 2.03 6.46
C VAL A 127 3.32 3.29 6.03
N LEU A 128 3.06 4.23 6.94
CA LEU A 128 2.34 5.46 6.61
C LEU A 128 3.08 6.33 5.59
N LEU A 129 4.42 6.40 5.72
CA LEU A 129 5.27 7.09 4.76
C LEU A 129 5.23 6.41 3.39
N GLU A 130 5.36 5.08 3.34
CA GLU A 130 5.25 4.31 2.09
C GLU A 130 3.89 4.52 1.41
N GLN A 131 2.78 4.42 2.15
CA GLN A 131 1.44 4.63 1.59
C GLN A 131 1.24 6.06 1.09
N GLY A 132 1.70 7.07 1.85
CA GLY A 132 1.63 8.46 1.43
C GLY A 132 2.44 8.74 0.17
N LEU A 133 3.66 8.19 0.09
CA LEU A 133 4.53 8.33 -1.08
C LEU A 133 3.94 7.63 -2.31
N GLN A 134 3.41 6.41 -2.16
CA GLN A 134 2.73 5.68 -3.25
C GLN A 134 1.51 6.43 -3.79
N LEU A 135 0.69 7.00 -2.91
CA LEU A 135 -0.47 7.79 -3.32
C LEU A 135 -0.05 9.05 -4.08
N LEU A 136 0.97 9.77 -3.59
CA LEU A 136 1.44 10.97 -4.27
C LEU A 136 2.13 10.65 -5.60
N SER A 137 2.92 9.57 -5.70
CA SER A 137 3.53 9.15 -6.96
C SER A 137 2.48 8.77 -7.99
N ALA A 138 1.43 8.05 -7.59
CA ALA A 138 0.32 7.72 -8.47
C ALA A 138 -0.42 8.97 -8.97
N LEU A 139 -0.69 9.94 -8.08
CA LEU A 139 -1.31 11.22 -8.46
C LEU A 139 -0.45 12.01 -9.45
N LEU A 140 0.86 12.07 -9.20
CA LEU A 140 1.81 12.73 -10.11
C LEU A 140 1.86 12.05 -11.47
N LEU A 141 1.86 10.71 -11.50
CA LEU A 141 1.86 9.96 -12.76
C LEU A 141 0.58 10.21 -13.55
N VAL A 142 -0.59 10.23 -12.90
CA VAL A 142 -1.85 10.61 -13.54
C VAL A 142 -1.78 12.02 -14.11
N ALA A 143 -1.21 12.97 -13.36
CA ALA A 143 -1.05 14.36 -13.81
C ALA A 143 -0.16 14.49 -15.05
N LEU A 144 0.97 13.78 -15.05
CA LEU A 144 1.94 13.78 -16.15
C LEU A 144 1.39 13.10 -17.40
N THR A 145 0.57 12.07 -17.22
CA THR A 145 -0.02 11.32 -18.34
C THR A 145 -1.31 11.96 -18.86
N LEU A 146 -2.03 12.75 -18.06
CA LEU A 146 -3.32 13.35 -18.42
C LEU A 146 -3.35 14.08 -19.78
N PRO A 147 -2.31 14.85 -20.19
CA PRO A 147 -2.31 15.52 -21.49
C PRO A 147 -2.36 14.56 -22.68
N PHE A 148 -1.93 13.30 -22.48
CA PHE A 148 -1.93 12.25 -23.50
C PHE A 148 -3.24 11.46 -23.54
N TRP A 149 -4.19 11.74 -22.64
CA TRP A 149 -5.45 11.02 -22.57
C TRP A 149 -6.48 11.61 -23.55
N PRO A 150 -7.37 10.77 -24.13
CA PRO A 150 -8.44 11.24 -24.99
C PRO A 150 -9.33 12.30 -24.32
N SER A 151 -9.82 13.26 -25.09
CA SER A 151 -10.71 14.34 -24.61
C SER A 151 -12.00 13.82 -23.99
N GLU A 152 -12.52 12.70 -24.49
CA GLU A 152 -13.72 12.00 -24.02
C GLU A 152 -13.52 11.26 -22.68
N SER A 153 -12.29 11.21 -22.15
CA SER A 153 -12.01 10.41 -20.96
C SER A 153 -12.72 10.97 -19.72
N PRO A 154 -13.44 10.12 -18.95
CA PRO A 154 -14.04 10.50 -17.67
C PRO A 154 -13.03 11.09 -16.67
N VAL A 155 -11.75 10.73 -16.80
CA VAL A 155 -10.67 11.19 -15.93
C VAL A 155 -10.31 12.65 -16.21
N ARG A 156 -10.45 13.11 -17.46
CA ARG A 156 -10.21 14.51 -17.83
C ARG A 156 -11.27 15.44 -17.23
N ALA A 157 -12.52 14.96 -17.13
CA ALA A 157 -13.59 15.64 -16.40
C ALA A 157 -13.32 15.73 -14.88
N GLN A 158 -12.47 14.85 -14.34
CA GLN A 158 -12.06 14.82 -12.93
C GLN A 158 -10.70 15.51 -12.70
N SER A 159 -10.25 16.34 -13.64
CA SER A 159 -8.97 17.07 -13.55
C SER A 159 -8.83 17.98 -12.32
N TRP A 160 -9.94 18.32 -11.65
CA TRP A 160 -9.91 18.99 -10.34
C TRP A 160 -9.17 18.18 -9.26
N LEU A 161 -9.09 16.84 -9.39
CA LEU A 161 -8.31 15.98 -8.50
C LEU A 161 -6.80 16.28 -8.57
N LEU A 162 -6.31 16.91 -9.64
CA LEU A 162 -4.92 17.36 -9.75
C LEU A 162 -4.57 18.45 -8.73
N LEU A 163 -5.57 19.17 -8.21
CA LEU A 163 -5.38 20.11 -7.10
C LEU A 163 -4.94 19.40 -5.81
N LEU A 164 -5.11 18.07 -5.71
CA LEU A 164 -4.58 17.27 -4.61
C LEU A 164 -3.06 17.10 -4.66
N ILE A 165 -2.41 17.37 -5.80
CA ILE A 165 -0.95 17.27 -5.95
C ILE A 165 -0.21 18.27 -5.07
N PRO A 166 -0.49 19.60 -5.14
CA PRO A 166 0.14 20.54 -4.23
C PRO A 166 -0.22 20.24 -2.76
N VAL A 167 -1.44 19.78 -2.47
CA VAL A 167 -1.84 19.36 -1.11
C VAL A 167 -1.00 18.17 -0.64
N GLY A 168 -0.79 17.17 -1.49
CA GLY A 168 0.01 15.99 -1.19
C GLY A 168 1.50 16.30 -1.03
N LEU A 169 2.06 17.16 -1.90
CA LEU A 169 3.44 17.65 -1.80
C LEU A 169 3.67 18.41 -0.49
N VAL A 170 2.73 19.28 -0.11
CA VAL A 170 2.74 19.98 1.17
C VAL A 170 2.59 19.00 2.33
N GLY A 171 1.70 18.01 2.23
CA GLY A 171 1.49 16.99 3.25
C GLY A 171 2.68 16.06 3.49
N ILE A 172 3.43 15.71 2.44
CA ILE A 172 4.67 14.92 2.52
C ILE A 172 5.85 15.74 3.04
N HIS A 173 5.75 17.07 3.02
CA HIS A 173 6.80 17.92 3.56
C HIS A 173 7.06 17.54 5.03
N PRO A 174 8.31 17.29 5.45
CA PRO A 174 8.62 16.75 6.78
C PRO A 174 8.08 17.64 7.89
N ARG A 175 7.99 18.96 7.66
CA ARG A 175 7.39 19.91 8.61
C ARG A 175 5.90 19.70 8.89
N LEU A 176 5.15 19.02 8.03
CA LEU A 176 3.74 18.69 8.24
C LEU A 176 3.57 17.22 8.60
N PHE A 177 4.30 16.34 7.94
CA PHE A 177 4.27 14.90 8.20
C PHE A 177 4.68 14.56 9.64
N PHE A 178 5.81 15.10 10.14
CA PHE A 178 6.29 14.81 11.49
C PHE A 178 5.34 15.29 12.60
N PRO A 179 4.79 16.51 12.58
CA PRO A 179 3.81 16.93 13.58
C PRO A 179 2.48 16.18 13.52
N LEU A 180 1.96 15.87 12.32
CA LEU A 180 0.77 15.03 12.17
C LEU A 180 1.00 13.64 12.78
N MET A 181 2.17 13.07 12.54
CA MET A 181 2.54 11.79 13.11
C MET A 181 2.78 11.83 14.59
N ASN A 182 3.46 12.85 15.11
CA ASN A 182 3.61 13.03 16.55
C ASN A 182 2.25 13.24 17.24
N ARG A 183 1.28 13.92 16.61
CA ARG A 183 -0.10 14.02 17.13
C ARG A 183 -0.83 12.68 17.11
N ALA A 184 -0.73 11.93 16.00
CA ALA A 184 -1.32 10.60 15.92
C ALA A 184 -0.71 9.63 16.96
N LEU A 185 0.61 9.72 17.18
CA LEU A 185 1.32 8.94 18.19
C LEU A 185 0.97 9.38 19.62
N ALA A 186 0.80 10.69 19.86
CA ALA A 186 0.34 11.21 21.14
C ALA A 186 -1.08 10.75 21.48
N LEU A 187 -1.99 10.72 20.50
CA LEU A 187 -3.34 10.16 20.65
C LEU A 187 -3.32 8.65 20.97
N LEU A 188 -2.26 7.94 20.56
CA LEU A 188 -2.03 6.54 20.85
C LEU A 188 -1.16 6.31 22.10
N GLY A 189 -0.79 7.38 22.82
CA GLY A 189 0.02 7.35 24.05
C GLY A 189 1.47 6.91 23.85
N ARG A 190 2.12 7.32 22.75
CA ARG A 190 3.46 6.85 22.36
C ARG A 190 4.50 7.97 22.29
N GLU A 191 5.76 7.60 22.43
CA GLU A 191 6.90 8.53 22.38
C GLU A 191 7.06 9.17 20.98
N PRO A 192 7.46 10.46 20.95
CA PRO A 192 7.61 11.22 19.71
C PRO A 192 8.79 10.72 18.88
N LEU A 193 8.72 11.03 17.59
CA LEU A 193 9.74 10.67 16.61
C LEU A 193 11.12 11.29 16.90
N PRO A 194 12.22 10.50 16.82
CA PRO A 194 13.56 11.06 16.65
C PRO A 194 13.59 11.78 15.30
N ALA A 195 13.62 13.11 15.31
CA ALA A 195 13.61 13.92 14.10
C ALA A 195 14.86 13.64 13.24
N ALA A 196 14.73 12.90 12.13
CA ALA A 196 15.91 12.50 11.35
C ALA A 196 15.75 12.40 9.82
N LEU A 197 14.57 12.65 9.22
CA LEU A 197 14.46 12.61 7.75
C LEU A 197 14.61 14.01 7.14
N ARG A 198 15.65 14.20 6.32
CA ARG A 198 15.84 15.43 5.53
C ARG A 198 14.90 15.43 4.32
N TYR A 199 14.38 16.60 3.95
CA TYR A 199 13.48 16.78 2.79
C TYR A 199 14.05 16.18 1.48
N ARG A 200 15.37 16.29 1.25
CA ARG A 200 16.04 15.69 0.09
C ARG A 200 15.92 14.16 0.03
N GLN A 201 15.89 13.49 1.17
CA GLN A 201 15.72 12.04 1.22
C GLN A 201 14.28 11.65 0.89
N MET A 202 13.30 12.40 1.41
CA MET A 202 11.88 12.22 1.05
C MET A 202 11.64 12.44 -0.44
N LEU A 203 12.26 13.46 -1.04
CA LEU A 203 12.18 13.70 -2.48
C LEU A 203 12.82 12.56 -3.28
N GLY A 204 13.96 12.04 -2.82
CA GLY A 204 14.60 10.86 -3.40
C GLY A 204 13.70 9.63 -3.37
N TYR A 205 13.01 9.36 -2.26
CA TYR A 205 12.06 8.25 -2.16
C TYR A 205 10.83 8.44 -3.05
N LEU A 206 10.31 9.68 -3.13
CA LEU A 206 9.23 10.01 -4.04
C LEU A 206 9.61 9.74 -5.51
N LEU A 207 10.80 10.19 -5.93
CA LEU A 207 11.31 9.91 -7.28
C LEU A 207 11.53 8.41 -7.51
N SER A 208 11.96 7.68 -6.47
CA SER A 208 12.13 6.24 -6.55
C SER A 208 10.80 5.52 -6.76
N TYR A 209 9.73 5.94 -6.07
CA TYR A 209 8.40 5.41 -6.30
C TYR A 209 7.86 5.81 -7.68
N LEU A 210 8.07 7.05 -8.10
CA LEU A 210 7.66 7.52 -9.42
C LEU A 210 8.30 6.70 -10.56
N GLY A 211 9.58 6.33 -10.44
CA GLY A 211 10.28 5.52 -11.45
C GLY A 211 9.93 4.03 -11.41
N VAL A 212 9.25 3.56 -10.37
CA VAL A 212 8.78 2.16 -10.25
C VAL A 212 7.36 2.01 -10.81
N HIS A 213 6.58 3.09 -10.89
CA HIS A 213 5.22 3.10 -11.45
C HIS A 213 5.23 3.31 -12.97
#